data_AF-A0A7H2PNC5-F1
#
_entry.id   AF-A0A7H2PNC5-F1
#
_cell.length_a   1.000
_cell.length_b   1.000
_cell.length_c   1.000
_cell.angle_alpha   90.00
_cell.angle_beta   90.00
_cell.angle_gamma   90.00
#
_symmetry.space_group_name_H-M   'P 1'
#
loop_
_entity.id
_entity.type
_entity.pdbx_description
1 polymer ?
#
loop_
_entity_poly.entity_id
_entity_poly.type
_entity_poly.pdbx_seq_one_letter_code
_entity_poly.pdbx_strand_id
1 'polypeptide(L)'
;MIKVVEKLKFLKKMAMENILQEHSRSFKGHGKLHIDHAPSHIATEWDVKKILRQLTWNIYYTVSNKGELVVYDTIHTPENEKMKVPNEYYFPYEVLDDVNDCLRMVPEVGDLIIFNTQNFHEVLGNPNGYRISQTSFFGLREDESLGFWS
;
A
#
# COMPACT_ATOMS: atom_id res chain seq x y z
N MET A 1 15.59 6.44 6.51
CA MET A 1 15.58 7.67 5.67
C MET A 1 14.45 7.53 4.68
N ILE A 2 13.26 7.97 5.09
CA ILE A 2 12.03 7.93 4.32
C ILE A 2 12.21 8.74 3.03
N LYS A 3 12.41 8.06 1.89
CA LYS A 3 12.45 8.72 0.59
C LYS A 3 11.03 8.97 0.10
N VAL A 4 10.58 10.20 0.35
CA VAL A 4 9.53 10.96 -0.34
C VAL A 4 8.19 10.23 -0.52
N VAL A 5 7.20 10.62 0.30
CA VAL A 5 5.78 10.49 -0.05
C VAL A 5 5.34 11.80 -0.69
N GLU A 6 5.17 11.81 -2.02
CA GLU A 6 4.57 12.94 -2.71
C GLU A 6 3.05 12.82 -2.67
N LYS A 7 2.39 13.79 -2.02
CA LYS A 7 0.95 13.97 -2.09
C LYS A 7 0.63 14.84 -3.31
N LEU A 8 0.27 14.23 -4.42
CA LEU A 8 -0.14 14.93 -5.64
C LEU A 8 -1.65 15.19 -5.60
N LYS A 9 -2.06 16.47 -5.62
CA LYS A 9 -3.47 16.88 -5.74
C LYS A 9 -3.84 17.00 -7.20
N PHE A 10 -4.67 16.08 -7.72
CA PHE A 10 -5.20 16.18 -9.08
C PHE A 10 -6.41 17.14 -9.14
N LEU A 11 -6.49 17.92 -10.23
CA LEU A 11 -7.57 18.88 -10.51
C LEU A 11 -8.93 18.16 -10.56
N LYS A 12 -9.90 18.70 -9.79
CA LYS A 12 -11.27 18.21 -9.49
C LYS A 12 -12.24 17.98 -10.67
N LYS A 13 -11.78 17.79 -11.91
CA LYS A 13 -12.68 17.73 -13.07
C LYS A 13 -12.34 16.62 -14.07
N MET A 14 -12.45 15.36 -13.63
CA MET A 14 -12.67 14.24 -14.54
C MET A 14 -13.94 13.51 -14.12
N ALA A 15 -14.86 13.36 -15.08
CA ALA A 15 -16.18 12.77 -14.92
C ALA A 15 -16.07 11.34 -14.34
N MET A 16 -16.62 11.17 -13.13
CA MET A 16 -16.54 9.94 -12.32
C MET A 16 -17.64 8.91 -12.67
N GLU A 17 -18.20 8.92 -13.87
CA GLU A 17 -19.44 8.15 -14.12
C GLU A 17 -19.22 6.71 -14.59
N ASN A 18 -18.02 6.25 -14.98
CA ASN A 18 -17.86 4.91 -15.59
C ASN A 18 -16.60 4.08 -15.21
N ILE A 19 -15.88 4.36 -14.10
CA ILE A 19 -14.61 3.66 -13.75
C ILE A 19 -14.75 2.68 -12.56
N LEU A 20 -15.94 2.13 -12.30
CA LEU A 20 -16.22 1.48 -10.99
C LEU A 20 -16.26 -0.06 -10.95
N GLN A 21 -15.78 -0.80 -11.94
CA GLN A 21 -16.03 -2.26 -11.94
C GLN A 21 -14.88 -3.22 -11.66
N GLU A 22 -13.61 -2.91 -11.97
CA GLU A 22 -12.57 -3.98 -11.91
C GLU A 22 -11.40 -3.75 -10.95
N HIS A 23 -11.19 -2.53 -10.43
CA HIS A 23 -10.04 -2.24 -9.54
C HIS A 23 -10.35 -1.34 -8.33
N SER A 24 -11.63 -1.08 -8.07
CA SER A 24 -12.06 -0.29 -6.90
C SER A 24 -12.21 -1.18 -5.67
N ARG A 25 -11.46 -0.88 -4.61
CA ARG A 25 -11.60 -1.53 -3.30
C ARG A 25 -12.57 -0.72 -2.44
N SER A 26 -13.71 -1.32 -2.09
CA SER A 26 -14.54 -0.83 -0.98
C SER A 26 -13.98 -1.38 0.31
N PHE A 27 -13.35 -0.52 1.11
CA PHE A 27 -12.73 -0.92 2.36
C PHE A 27 -13.61 -0.56 3.56
N LYS A 28 -13.95 -1.58 4.36
CA LYS A 28 -14.56 -1.48 5.69
C LYS A 28 -13.71 -2.28 6.67
N GLY A 29 -13.33 -1.68 7.80
CA GLY A 29 -12.48 -2.35 8.80
C GLY A 29 -11.05 -1.82 8.81
N HIS A 30 -10.11 -2.62 9.32
CA HIS A 30 -8.70 -2.26 9.54
C HIS A 30 -7.80 -3.23 8.76
N GLY A 31 -6.82 -2.69 8.04
CA GLY A 31 -5.86 -3.45 7.25
C GLY A 31 -4.65 -3.64 8.13
N LYS A 32 -4.42 -4.87 8.61
CA LYS A 32 -3.40 -5.16 9.62
C LYS A 32 -2.00 -4.87 9.08
N LEU A 33 -1.01 -4.73 9.97
CA LEU A 33 0.39 -4.50 9.60
C LEU A 33 0.91 -5.54 8.60
N HIS A 34 1.27 -5.11 7.39
CA HIS A 34 1.71 -5.98 6.29
C HIS A 34 2.69 -5.26 5.35
N ILE A 35 3.15 -6.01 4.35
CA ILE A 35 3.95 -5.53 3.23
C ILE A 35 3.35 -6.09 1.94
N ASP A 36 3.42 -5.30 0.87
CA ASP A 36 2.86 -5.63 -0.44
C ASP A 36 4.01 -5.86 -1.44
N HIS A 37 5.05 -6.59 -1.04
CA HIS A 37 6.24 -6.79 -1.86
C HIS A 37 6.21 -8.16 -2.57
N ALA A 38 5.83 -8.17 -3.85
CA ALA A 38 5.65 -9.40 -4.62
C ALA A 38 6.91 -10.29 -4.67
N PRO A 39 8.14 -9.75 -4.85
CA PRO A 39 9.36 -10.55 -4.86
C PRO A 39 9.60 -11.37 -3.58
N SER A 40 9.22 -10.84 -2.41
CA SER A 40 9.43 -11.55 -1.14
C SER A 40 8.20 -12.32 -0.64
N HIS A 41 6.99 -11.88 -0.97
CA HIS A 41 5.76 -12.42 -0.41
C HIS A 41 5.12 -13.56 -1.24
N ILE A 42 5.34 -13.59 -2.56
CA ILE A 42 4.69 -14.56 -3.44
C ILE A 42 5.54 -15.83 -3.52
N ALA A 43 4.96 -16.96 -3.10
CA ALA A 43 5.63 -18.27 -3.18
C ALA A 43 5.74 -18.78 -4.62
N THR A 44 4.76 -18.50 -5.46
CA THR A 44 4.73 -18.94 -6.87
C THR A 44 5.69 -18.11 -7.72
N GLU A 45 6.44 -18.77 -8.61
CA GLU A 45 7.40 -18.12 -9.54
C GLU A 45 6.72 -17.35 -10.68
N TRP A 46 6.01 -16.28 -10.32
CA TRP A 46 5.42 -15.34 -11.27
C TRP A 46 6.41 -14.24 -11.67
N ASP A 47 6.21 -13.65 -12.86
CA ASP A 47 7.10 -12.60 -13.36
C ASP A 47 7.17 -11.37 -12.46
N VAL A 48 6.12 -11.09 -11.66
CA VAL A 48 6.13 -10.00 -10.66
C VAL A 48 7.18 -10.19 -9.56
N LYS A 49 7.74 -11.41 -9.38
CA LYS A 49 8.87 -11.64 -8.48
C LYS A 49 10.20 -11.11 -8.99
N LYS A 50 10.31 -10.87 -10.30
CA LYS A 50 11.52 -10.33 -10.95
C LYS A 50 11.59 -8.81 -10.89
N ILE A 51 10.63 -8.15 -10.23
CA ILE A 51 10.63 -6.70 -10.05
C ILE A 51 11.75 -6.31 -9.09
N LEU A 52 12.61 -5.38 -9.51
CA LEU A 52 13.75 -4.89 -8.74
C LEU A 52 13.34 -3.89 -7.65
N ARG A 53 12.36 -3.04 -7.97
CA ARG A 53 11.82 -1.99 -7.10
C ARG A 53 10.32 -1.89 -7.34
N GLN A 54 9.53 -2.16 -6.30
CA GLN A 54 8.08 -2.11 -6.37
C GLN A 54 7.54 -0.91 -5.57
N LEU A 55 6.64 -0.16 -6.19
CA LEU A 55 5.85 0.88 -5.55
C LEU A 55 4.37 0.51 -5.67
N THR A 56 3.57 0.99 -4.72
CA THR A 56 2.12 1.01 -4.84
C THR A 56 1.66 2.43 -5.12
N TRP A 57 0.52 2.56 -5.77
CA TRP A 57 -0.21 3.81 -5.86
C TRP A 57 -1.66 3.60 -5.45
N ASN A 58 -2.20 4.58 -4.74
CA ASN A 58 -3.57 4.58 -4.25
C ASN A 58 -4.23 5.91 -4.58
N ILE A 59 -5.30 5.90 -5.38
CA ILE A 59 -6.15 7.07 -5.61
C ILE A 59 -7.47 6.93 -4.85
N TYR A 60 -7.88 8.00 -4.18
CA TYR A 60 -9.02 7.98 -3.25
C TYR A 60 -10.24 8.67 -3.84
N TYR A 61 -11.32 7.91 -4.06
CA TYR A 61 -12.58 8.41 -4.63
C TYR A 61 -13.57 8.84 -3.57
N THR A 62 -13.61 8.12 -2.45
CA THR A 62 -14.40 8.50 -1.26
C THR A 62 -13.58 8.22 -0.01
N VAL A 63 -13.72 9.09 0.98
CA VAL A 63 -13.06 8.95 2.28
C VAL A 63 -14.09 9.20 3.38
N SER A 64 -14.03 8.42 4.46
CA SER A 64 -14.76 8.72 5.70
C SER A 64 -13.89 9.54 6.64
N ASN A 65 -14.46 10.11 7.72
CA ASN A 65 -13.75 10.96 8.69
C ASN A 65 -12.59 10.29 9.46
N LYS A 66 -12.21 9.04 9.13
CA LYS A 66 -11.07 8.27 9.63
C LYS A 66 -10.69 7.21 8.58
N GLY A 67 -9.43 6.76 8.54
CA GLY A 67 -8.94 5.83 7.50
C GLY A 67 -7.44 5.98 7.24
N GLU A 68 -6.66 6.19 8.29
CA GLU A 68 -5.27 6.61 8.19
C GLU A 68 -4.43 5.50 7.54
N LEU A 69 -3.64 5.87 6.53
CA LEU A 69 -2.53 5.05 6.08
C LEU A 69 -1.35 5.34 7.00
N VAL A 70 -0.78 4.30 7.59
CA VAL A 70 0.46 4.38 8.38
C VAL A 70 1.52 3.60 7.63
N VAL A 71 2.66 4.24 7.35
CA VAL A 71 3.82 3.62 6.69
C VAL A 71 5.02 3.78 7.62
N TYR A 72 5.59 2.67 8.08
CA TYR A 72 6.70 2.63 9.03
C TYR A 72 8.06 2.68 8.30
N ASP A 73 9.08 3.32 8.87
CA ASP A 73 10.46 3.34 8.32
C ASP A 73 11.23 2.03 8.60
N THR A 74 10.51 0.92 8.77
CA THR A 74 11.09 -0.44 8.80
C THR A 74 10.92 -1.09 7.43
N ILE A 75 12.02 -1.62 6.90
CA ILE A 75 12.06 -2.30 5.60
C ILE A 75 11.96 -3.82 5.80
N HIS A 76 11.12 -4.45 4.98
CA HIS A 76 11.01 -5.90 4.90
C HIS A 76 12.33 -6.56 4.49
N THR A 77 12.70 -7.64 5.18
CA THR A 77 13.90 -8.43 4.93
C THR A 77 13.60 -9.94 5.05
N PRO A 78 14.41 -10.81 4.45
CA PRO A 78 14.30 -12.26 4.67
C PRO A 78 14.37 -12.66 6.15
N GLU A 79 15.07 -11.88 6.97
CA GLU A 79 15.18 -12.10 8.41
C GLU A 79 13.87 -11.83 9.13
N ASN A 80 13.23 -10.69 8.85
CA ASN A 80 11.99 -10.30 9.52
C ASN A 80 10.72 -10.95 8.92
N GLU A 81 10.78 -11.51 7.70
CA GLU A 81 9.71 -12.38 7.16
C GLU A 81 9.37 -13.54 8.11
N LYS A 82 10.36 -14.06 8.84
CA LYS A 82 10.19 -15.17 9.79
C LYS A 82 9.27 -14.83 10.95
N MET A 83 9.00 -13.54 11.18
CA MET A 83 8.12 -13.04 12.23
C MET A 83 6.65 -12.98 11.79
N LYS A 84 6.35 -13.25 10.51
CA LYS A 84 4.98 -13.30 10.00
C LYS A 84 4.13 -14.26 10.81
N VAL A 85 2.91 -13.86 11.12
CA VAL A 85 2.00 -14.71 11.89
C VAL A 85 1.70 -15.98 11.07
N PRO A 86 1.86 -17.19 11.63
CA PRO A 86 1.63 -18.43 10.88
C PRO A 86 0.23 -18.49 10.28
N ASN A 87 0.14 -18.83 8.99
CA ASN A 87 -1.10 -18.91 8.21
C ASN A 87 -1.88 -17.60 8.06
N GLU A 88 -1.24 -16.46 8.35
CA GLU A 88 -1.85 -15.14 8.26
C GLU A 88 -1.05 -14.25 7.31
N TYR A 89 -1.65 -13.17 6.81
CA TYR A 89 -0.98 -12.24 5.89
C TYR A 89 -0.17 -11.14 6.61
N TYR A 90 -0.37 -10.98 7.91
CA TYR A 90 0.10 -9.84 8.69
C TYR A 90 1.24 -10.20 9.64
N PHE A 91 1.85 -9.17 10.20
CA PHE A 91 2.97 -9.24 11.12
C PHE A 91 2.58 -8.67 12.50
N PRO A 92 3.22 -9.16 13.57
CA PRO A 92 3.11 -8.53 14.89
C PRO A 92 3.96 -7.24 14.92
N TYR A 93 3.63 -6.27 15.78
CA TYR A 93 4.31 -4.96 15.80
C TYR A 93 5.78 -5.04 16.20
N GLU A 94 6.18 -6.13 16.85
CA GLU A 94 7.56 -6.45 17.23
C GLU A 94 8.49 -6.59 16.01
N VAL A 95 7.94 -6.71 14.80
CA VAL A 95 8.73 -6.69 13.55
C VAL A 95 9.31 -5.31 13.24
N LEU A 96 8.75 -4.25 13.84
CA LEU A 96 9.14 -2.87 13.60
C LEU A 96 10.35 -2.48 14.44
N ASP A 97 11.29 -1.76 13.83
CA ASP A 97 12.47 -1.23 14.52
C ASP A 97 12.07 -0.16 15.57
N ASP A 98 11.14 0.73 15.19
CA ASP A 98 10.47 1.68 16.07
C ASP A 98 9.04 1.94 15.56
N VAL A 99 8.04 1.68 16.40
CA VAL A 99 6.62 1.92 16.08
C VAL A 99 6.28 3.41 15.92
N ASN A 100 7.14 4.31 16.39
CA ASN A 100 6.92 5.75 16.27
C ASN A 100 7.56 6.34 15.01
N ASP A 101 8.50 5.63 14.38
CA ASP A 101 9.14 6.08 13.14
C ASP A 101 8.26 5.72 11.94
N CYS A 102 7.20 6.52 11.76
CA CYS A 102 6.19 6.30 10.74
C CYS A 102 5.64 7.60 10.17
N LEU A 103 5.20 7.54 8.91
CA LEU A 103 4.33 8.53 8.31
C LEU A 103 2.87 8.13 8.50
N ARG A 104 2.07 9.03 9.06
CA ARG A 104 0.62 8.90 9.20
C ARG A 104 -0.07 9.87 8.26
N MET A 105 -0.98 9.35 7.45
CA MET A 105 -1.69 10.14 6.44
C MET A 105 -3.18 9.88 6.49
N VAL A 106 -3.96 10.97 6.62
CA VAL A 106 -5.40 10.94 6.37
C VAL A 106 -5.62 11.35 4.91
N PRO A 107 -6.01 10.42 4.03
CA PRO A 107 -6.25 10.73 2.63
C PRO A 107 -7.52 11.56 2.45
N GLU A 108 -7.49 12.48 1.49
CA GLU A 108 -8.62 13.28 1.00
C GLU A 108 -9.09 12.74 -0.37
N VAL A 109 -10.32 13.06 -0.76
CA VAL A 109 -10.81 12.71 -2.11
C VAL A 109 -9.92 13.39 -3.17
N GLY A 110 -9.42 12.60 -4.11
CA GLY A 110 -8.54 13.04 -5.20
C GLY A 110 -7.05 12.96 -4.88
N ASP A 111 -6.67 12.58 -3.66
CA ASP A 111 -5.27 12.31 -3.34
C ASP A 111 -4.77 11.09 -4.11
N LEU A 112 -3.55 11.20 -4.66
CA LEU A 112 -2.73 10.08 -5.10
C LEU A 112 -1.61 9.90 -4.08
N ILE A 113 -1.53 8.71 -3.48
CA ILE A 113 -0.45 8.34 -2.55
C ILE A 113 0.37 7.22 -3.17
N ILE A 114 1.68 7.45 -3.31
CA ILE A 114 2.67 6.49 -3.80
C ILE A 114 3.67 6.22 -2.69
N PHE A 115 3.98 4.94 -2.43
CA PHE A 115 4.99 4.56 -1.45
C PHE A 115 5.65 3.21 -1.78
N ASN A 116 6.79 2.95 -1.14
CA ASN A 116 7.57 1.72 -1.29
C ASN A 116 6.88 0.55 -0.57
N THR A 117 6.57 -0.52 -1.31
CA THR A 117 5.80 -1.65 -0.76
C THR A 117 6.61 -2.57 0.14
N GLN A 118 7.94 -2.39 0.19
CA GLN A 118 8.80 -3.06 1.17
C GLN A 118 8.68 -2.45 2.57
N ASN A 119 8.18 -1.22 2.70
CA ASN A 119 7.90 -0.65 4.02
C ASN A 119 6.68 -1.34 4.63
N PHE A 120 6.77 -1.68 5.92
CA PHE A 120 5.60 -2.13 6.66
C PHE A 120 4.55 -1.02 6.71
N HIS A 121 3.30 -1.38 6.50
CA HIS A 121 2.20 -0.43 6.50
C HIS A 121 0.88 -1.07 6.94
N GLU A 122 -0.04 -0.21 7.35
CA GLU A 122 -1.38 -0.60 7.78
C GLU A 122 -2.40 0.49 7.44
N VAL A 123 -3.67 0.11 7.45
CA VAL A 123 -4.79 1.03 7.28
C VAL A 123 -5.63 1.03 8.53
N LEU A 124 -5.57 2.14 9.28
CA LEU A 124 -6.35 2.32 10.50
C LEU A 124 -7.81 2.50 10.14
N GLY A 125 -8.59 1.48 10.48
CA GLY A 125 -10.00 1.39 10.15
C GLY A 125 -10.92 2.32 10.92
N ASN A 126 -12.09 2.53 10.33
CA ASN A 126 -13.27 3.03 11.03
C ASN A 126 -14.41 2.01 10.86
N PRO A 127 -14.91 1.38 11.94
CA PRO A 127 -16.01 0.42 11.86
C PRO A 127 -17.26 0.97 11.18
N ASN A 128 -17.46 2.29 11.27
CA ASN A 128 -18.62 3.01 10.71
C ASN A 128 -18.27 3.81 9.46
N GLY A 129 -17.03 3.71 8.98
CA GLY A 129 -16.54 4.43 7.80
C GLY A 129 -16.52 3.55 6.56
N TYR A 130 -16.58 4.20 5.40
CA TYR A 130 -16.29 3.56 4.13
C TYR A 130 -15.29 4.42 3.37
N ARG A 131 -14.39 3.75 2.66
CA ARG A 131 -13.45 4.37 1.73
C ARG A 131 -13.49 3.57 0.44
N ILE A 132 -13.55 4.27 -0.68
CA ILE A 132 -13.37 3.69 -2.00
C ILE A 132 -12.06 4.26 -2.57
N SER A 133 -11.12 3.37 -2.86
CA SER A 133 -9.89 3.71 -3.56
C SER A 133 -9.62 2.71 -4.67
N GLN A 134 -8.86 3.13 -5.67
CA GLN A 134 -8.21 2.21 -6.60
C GLN A 134 -6.74 2.10 -6.22
N THR A 135 -6.26 0.87 -6.22
CA THR A 135 -4.90 0.51 -5.85
C THR A 135 -4.31 -0.35 -6.95
N SER A 136 -3.04 -0.12 -7.27
CA SER A 136 -2.25 -0.99 -8.13
C SER A 136 -0.77 -0.83 -7.78
N PHE A 137 0.05 -1.69 -8.36
CA PHE A 137 1.49 -1.70 -8.22
C PHE A 137 2.16 -1.42 -9.54
N PHE A 138 3.33 -0.81 -9.45
CA PHE A 138 4.25 -0.72 -10.57
C PHE A 138 5.67 -0.92 -10.08
N GLY A 139 6.56 -1.31 -10.99
CA GLY A 139 7.94 -1.53 -10.61
C GLY A 139 8.90 -1.69 -11.76
N LEU A 140 10.18 -1.46 -11.46
CA LEU A 140 11.27 -1.54 -12.40
C LEU A 140 11.68 -3.00 -12.64
N ARG A 141 11.81 -3.39 -13.92
CA ARG A 141 12.33 -4.69 -14.36
C ARG A 141 13.82 -4.61 -14.67
N GLU A 142 14.46 -5.75 -14.90
CA GLU A 142 15.88 -5.84 -15.27
C GLU A 142 16.22 -5.15 -16.59
N ASP A 143 15.27 -5.11 -17.52
CA ASP A 143 15.39 -4.43 -18.82
C ASP A 143 15.07 -2.92 -18.74
N GLU A 144 15.03 -2.36 -17.54
CA GLU A 144 14.68 -0.97 -17.23
C GLU A 144 13.24 -0.56 -17.58
N SER A 145 12.39 -1.49 -18.03
CA SER A 145 10.98 -1.21 -18.28
C SER A 145 10.16 -1.17 -16.98
N LEU A 146 9.01 -0.48 -17.03
CA LEU A 146 8.03 -0.47 -15.93
C LEU A 146 6.97 -1.54 -16.16
N GLY A 147 6.81 -2.44 -15.20
CA GLY A 147 5.66 -3.34 -15.09
C GLY A 147 4.53 -2.71 -14.30
N PHE A 148 3.28 -3.03 -14.62
CA PHE A 148 2.08 -2.63 -13.87
C PHE A 148 1.20 -3.85 -13.60
N TRP A 149 0.67 -3.96 -12.38
CA TRP A 149 -0.23 -5.05 -11.96
C TRP A 149 -1.09 -4.64 -10.75
N SER A 150 -2.00 -5.50 -10.30
CA SER A 150 -2.81 -5.31 -9.09
C SER A 150 -3.08 -6.64 -8.40
#